data_AF-A0A410FVI6-F1
#
_entry.id   AF-A0A410FVI6-F1
#
_cell.length_a   1.000
_cell.length_b   1.000
_cell.length_c   1.000
_cell.angle_alpha   90.00
_cell.angle_beta   90.00
_cell.angle_gamma   90.00
#
_symmetry.space_group_name_H-M   'P 1'
#
loop_
_entity.id
_entity.type
_entity.pdbx_description
1 polymer ?
#
loop_
_entity_poly.entity_id
_entity_poly.type
_entity_poly.pdbx_seq_one_letter_code
_entity_poly.pdbx_strand_id
1 'polypeptide(L)'
;MSRLSVSIIGTAGPEPRYWPRTVFSSELAEGVVLALTVGPRSPREVARELQCGEADLEKVLAQLQALRAVRAEEDGRLALDFSLLTADDLRVVDEVAPSLGRGLAEHVLERGEAIHAALDRLPGAESPVRRAQYTFATVGCAGLDWGGIATLQRLGYVSPGREYPDGGRYVLIAEERREVVRAKDYCGSHTGCGDRYVFTSFGDHSGPRYCLPDLFFRVEWAVGKAEWPPELAAAVTAVVAHGQKKLYDELGAMMAGGRPATGPCREFLARLGYLADGAPLVPVFTAATVGPVRETVAAVAQAVAQWAERTVPRLGEVLPGLTPVRLGVDRGHILNHIWHFIFAEANRFLAEEGFMLDPEPGPGGQGRYLAWVAEAGFYRALDWVEGR
;
A
#
# COMPACT_ATOMS: atom_id res chain seq x y z
N MET A 1 23.07 -4.61 6.53
CA MET A 1 21.83 -4.78 5.73
C MET A 1 20.67 -4.45 6.63
N SER A 2 19.72 -3.63 6.18
CA SER A 2 18.52 -3.27 6.97
C SER A 2 17.79 -4.53 7.45
N ARG A 3 17.45 -4.57 8.74
CA ARG A 3 16.75 -5.66 9.42
C ARG A 3 15.23 -5.52 9.34
N LEU A 4 14.74 -4.32 9.01
CA LEU A 4 13.31 -4.02 8.96
C LEU A 4 12.84 -3.74 7.52
N SER A 5 11.59 -4.08 7.25
CA SER A 5 10.80 -3.52 6.16
C SER A 5 9.87 -2.49 6.78
N VAL A 6 10.01 -1.22 6.40
CA VAL A 6 9.23 -0.11 6.98
C VAL A 6 8.38 0.54 5.90
N SER A 7 7.09 0.68 6.20
CA SER A 7 6.08 1.18 5.26
C SER A 7 5.10 2.11 5.97
N ILE A 8 4.31 2.83 5.18
CA ILE A 8 3.20 3.66 5.67
C ILE A 8 1.90 3.22 5.01
N ILE A 9 0.80 3.33 5.76
CA ILE A 9 -0.55 3.20 5.22
C ILE A 9 -1.19 4.59 5.33
N GLY A 10 -1.27 5.30 4.20
CA GLY A 10 -1.69 6.71 4.14
C GLY A 10 -0.77 7.54 3.25
N THR A 11 -0.68 8.84 3.53
CA THR A 11 0.11 9.80 2.72
C THR A 11 1.10 10.54 3.61
N ALA A 12 2.38 10.52 3.23
CA ALA A 12 3.40 11.35 3.87
C ALA A 12 3.31 12.80 3.37
N GLY A 13 3.59 13.77 4.24
CA GLY A 13 3.72 15.17 3.84
C GLY A 13 5.10 15.45 3.23
N PRO A 14 5.42 16.73 2.94
CA PRO A 14 6.65 17.10 2.24
C PRO A 14 7.91 17.11 3.11
N GLU A 15 7.83 17.01 4.45
CA GLU A 15 8.99 17.17 5.32
C GLU A 15 9.74 15.84 5.55
N PRO A 16 11.02 15.70 5.13
CA PRO A 16 11.74 14.43 5.22
C PRO A 16 11.91 13.84 6.62
N ARG A 17 11.83 14.67 7.67
CA ARG A 17 11.91 14.20 9.07
C ARG A 17 10.70 13.35 9.49
N TYR A 18 9.58 13.46 8.78
CA TYR A 18 8.40 12.63 8.96
C TYR A 18 8.35 11.47 7.95
N TRP A 19 9.46 11.17 7.28
CA TRP A 19 9.53 10.04 6.36
C TRP A 19 10.22 8.86 7.04
N PRO A 20 9.53 7.71 7.20
CA PRO A 20 10.15 6.54 7.82
C PRO A 20 11.43 6.09 7.11
N ARG A 21 11.47 6.18 5.78
CA ARG A 21 12.66 5.85 5.00
C ARG A 21 13.89 6.72 5.32
N THR A 22 13.69 7.96 5.75
CA THR A 22 14.78 8.86 6.15
C THR A 22 15.32 8.51 7.53
N VAL A 23 14.44 8.19 8.49
CA VAL A 23 14.85 7.88 9.87
C VAL A 23 15.40 6.45 9.99
N PHE A 24 14.72 5.48 9.36
CA PHE A 24 15.13 4.08 9.35
C PHE A 24 16.25 3.77 8.34
N SER A 25 16.88 4.77 7.71
CA SER A 25 18.17 4.56 7.05
C SER A 25 19.33 4.41 8.06
N SER A 26 19.09 4.71 9.33
CA SER A 26 20.03 4.52 10.44
C SER A 26 19.89 3.12 11.04
N GLU A 27 20.98 2.34 11.04
CA GLU A 27 21.02 1.04 11.72
C GLU A 27 20.75 1.18 13.23
N LEU A 28 21.13 2.31 13.83
CA LEU A 28 20.84 2.60 15.24
C LEU A 28 19.32 2.81 15.46
N ALA A 29 18.61 3.44 14.52
CA ALA A 29 17.16 3.61 14.62
C ALA A 29 16.41 2.27 14.57
N GLU A 30 16.83 1.37 13.66
CA GLU A 30 16.31 -0.01 13.62
C GLU A 30 16.63 -0.77 14.91
N GLY A 31 17.86 -0.65 15.41
CA GLY A 31 18.30 -1.28 16.66
C GLY A 31 17.48 -0.83 17.87
N VAL A 32 17.18 0.48 17.98
CA VAL A 32 16.36 1.02 19.07
C VAL A 32 14.96 0.43 19.05
N VAL A 33 14.27 0.44 17.90
CA VAL A 33 12.88 -0.07 17.87
C VAL A 33 12.83 -1.59 18.11
N LEU A 34 13.84 -2.34 17.64
CA LEU A 34 13.95 -3.78 17.90
C LEU A 34 14.19 -4.07 19.39
N ALA A 35 15.05 -3.31 20.07
CA ALA A 35 15.31 -3.45 21.50
C ALA A 35 14.06 -3.19 22.37
N LEU A 36 13.10 -2.40 21.86
CA LEU A 36 11.86 -2.07 22.56
C LEU A 36 10.72 -3.08 22.31
N THR A 37 10.91 -4.08 21.43
CA THR A 37 9.92 -5.15 21.17
C THR A 37 9.67 -6.06 22.38
N VAL A 38 10.63 -6.15 23.28
CA VAL A 38 10.55 -6.97 24.49
C VAL A 38 9.92 -6.24 25.67
N GLY A 39 9.63 -4.93 25.54
CA GLY A 39 9.01 -4.10 26.58
C GLY A 39 9.66 -2.72 26.73
N PRO A 40 9.06 -1.83 27.55
CA PRO A 40 9.63 -0.51 27.80
C PRO A 40 11.00 -0.57 28.48
N ARG A 41 11.95 0.26 28.02
CA ARG A 41 13.35 0.30 28.51
C ARG A 41 13.84 1.73 28.75
N SER A 42 14.72 1.92 29.72
CA SER A 42 15.38 3.22 29.91
C SER A 42 16.37 3.52 28.77
N PRO A 43 16.65 4.80 28.46
CA PRO A 43 17.65 5.16 27.47
C PRO A 43 19.03 4.53 27.74
N ARG A 44 19.42 4.40 29.02
CA ARG A 44 20.69 3.77 29.42
C ARG A 44 20.74 2.28 29.09
N GLU A 45 19.63 1.56 29.28
CA GLU A 45 19.57 0.14 28.93
C GLU A 45 19.69 -0.08 27.42
N VAL A 46 19.01 0.77 26.63
CA VAL A 46 19.08 0.75 25.17
C VAL A 46 20.50 1.09 24.70
N ALA A 47 21.12 2.14 25.24
CA ALA A 47 22.50 2.52 24.89
C ALA A 47 23.51 1.40 25.17
N ARG A 48 23.37 0.73 26.32
CA ARG A 48 24.22 -0.40 26.72
C ARG A 48 24.04 -1.61 25.82
N GLU A 49 22.80 -1.95 25.47
CA GLU A 49 22.49 -3.08 24.59
C GLU A 49 23.01 -2.86 23.16
N LEU A 50 22.82 -1.65 22.63
CA LEU A 50 23.24 -1.29 21.27
C LEU A 50 24.71 -0.83 21.19
N GLN A 51 25.41 -0.76 22.34
CA GLN A 51 26.80 -0.31 22.45
C GLN A 51 27.05 1.04 21.78
N CYS A 52 26.10 1.98 21.92
CA CYS A 52 26.16 3.30 21.30
C CYS A 52 26.38 4.43 22.33
N GLY A 53 26.86 5.59 21.84
CA GLY A 53 27.02 6.78 22.65
C GLY A 53 25.69 7.46 22.98
N GLU A 54 25.60 8.10 24.15
CA GLU A 54 24.37 8.77 24.60
C GLU A 54 23.91 9.88 23.64
N ALA A 55 24.84 10.66 23.08
CA ALA A 55 24.52 11.74 22.13
C ALA A 55 23.94 11.22 20.80
N ASP A 56 24.47 10.10 20.29
CA ASP A 56 23.96 9.48 19.07
C ASP A 56 22.56 8.89 19.31
N LEU A 57 22.36 8.26 20.47
CA LEU A 57 21.05 7.75 20.88
C LEU A 57 20.04 8.89 21.02
N GLU A 58 20.39 10.01 21.66
CA GLU A 58 19.51 11.17 21.82
C GLU A 58 19.03 11.71 20.47
N LYS A 59 19.95 11.85 19.50
CA LYS A 59 19.62 12.29 18.14
C LYS A 59 18.63 11.34 17.45
N VAL A 60 18.88 10.02 17.55
CA VAL A 60 17.99 9.01 16.95
C VAL A 60 16.63 8.97 17.65
N LEU A 61 16.59 9.09 18.98
CA LEU A 61 15.35 9.14 19.74
C LEU A 61 14.50 10.35 19.35
N ALA A 62 15.10 11.52 19.16
CA ALA A 62 14.39 12.71 18.68
C ALA A 62 13.73 12.47 17.31
N GLN A 63 14.41 11.77 16.39
CA GLN A 63 13.86 11.41 15.09
C GLN A 63 12.73 10.38 15.20
N LEU A 64 12.90 9.34 16.02
CA LEU A 64 11.88 8.31 16.25
C LEU A 64 10.64 8.88 16.95
N GLN A 65 10.81 9.82 17.88
CA GLN A 65 9.71 10.55 18.53
C GLN A 65 8.99 11.47 17.55
N ALA A 66 9.71 12.17 16.67
CA ALA A 66 9.11 12.97 15.60
C ALA A 66 8.26 12.12 14.65
N LEU A 67 8.71 10.88 14.36
CA LEU A 67 7.92 9.90 13.63
C LEU A 67 6.80 9.25 14.43
N ARG A 68 6.75 9.49 15.75
CA ARG A 68 5.85 8.81 16.69
C ARG A 68 6.02 7.29 16.68
N ALA A 69 7.24 6.82 16.41
CA ALA A 69 7.64 5.42 16.51
C ALA A 69 7.97 5.02 17.96
N VAL A 70 8.42 5.98 18.77
CA VAL A 70 8.75 5.78 20.19
C VAL A 70 8.04 6.85 21.02
N ARG A 71 7.51 6.44 22.17
CA ARG A 71 6.97 7.34 23.20
C ARG A 71 7.77 7.20 24.49
N ALA A 72 7.77 8.25 25.32
CA ALA A 72 8.23 8.16 26.70
C ALA A 72 7.05 7.80 27.60
N GLU A 73 7.26 6.84 28.49
CA GLU A 73 6.37 6.49 29.58
C GLU A 73 6.55 7.49 30.74
N GLU A 74 5.60 7.53 31.68
CA GLU A 74 5.62 8.48 32.82
C GLU A 74 6.88 8.35 33.69
N ASP A 75 7.47 7.16 33.76
CA ASP A 75 8.68 6.87 34.53
C ASP A 75 9.99 7.11 33.76
N GLY A 76 9.90 7.69 32.55
CA GLY A 76 11.05 8.01 31.70
C GLY A 76 11.59 6.82 30.89
N ARG A 77 10.95 5.64 30.94
CA ARG A 77 11.23 4.56 30.01
C ARG A 77 10.68 4.87 28.62
N LEU A 78 11.28 4.26 27.61
CA LEU A 78 10.89 4.36 26.21
C LEU A 78 10.03 3.15 25.85
N ALA A 79 9.00 3.34 25.04
CA ALA A 79 8.16 2.26 24.52
C ALA A 79 7.87 2.46 23.02
N LEU A 80 7.59 1.36 22.31
CA LEU A 80 7.12 1.43 20.93
C LEU A 80 5.71 2.01 20.86
N ASP A 81 5.49 2.90 19.89
CA ASP A 81 4.21 3.58 19.69
C ASP A 81 3.62 3.38 18.28
N PHE A 82 4.07 2.32 17.61
CA PHE A 82 3.59 1.90 16.29
C PHE A 82 3.61 0.38 16.13
N SER A 83 2.96 -0.13 15.09
CA SER A 83 2.88 -1.58 14.87
C SER A 83 4.16 -2.10 14.22
N LEU A 84 5.00 -2.76 15.01
CA LEU A 84 6.14 -3.54 14.53
C LEU A 84 5.85 -5.04 14.74
N LEU A 85 5.84 -5.83 13.67
CA LEU A 85 5.71 -7.29 13.73
C LEU A 85 7.10 -7.93 13.67
N THR A 86 7.47 -8.64 14.74
CA THR A 86 8.70 -9.43 14.82
C THR A 86 8.60 -10.68 13.94
N ALA A 87 9.70 -11.41 13.79
CA ALA A 87 9.69 -12.70 13.08
C ALA A 87 8.71 -13.72 13.70
N ASP A 88 8.54 -13.71 15.03
CA ASP A 88 7.59 -14.58 15.73
C ASP A 88 6.14 -14.14 15.48
N ASP A 89 5.88 -12.83 15.50
CA ASP A 89 4.57 -12.27 15.18
C ASP A 89 4.14 -12.62 13.75
N LEU A 90 5.06 -12.52 12.79
CA LEU A 90 4.81 -12.85 11.40
C LEU A 90 4.46 -14.34 11.21
N ARG A 91 5.04 -15.25 11.99
CA ARG A 91 4.66 -16.68 11.95
C ARG A 91 3.22 -16.88 12.41
N VAL A 92 2.80 -16.19 13.47
CA VAL A 92 1.40 -16.23 13.95
C VAL A 92 0.47 -15.66 12.89
N VAL A 93 0.82 -14.53 12.27
CA VAL A 93 0.03 -13.93 11.19
C VAL A 93 -0.06 -14.87 9.98
N ASP A 94 1.05 -15.50 9.57
CA ASP A 94 1.09 -16.45 8.46
C ASP A 94 0.22 -17.69 8.72
N GLU A 95 0.07 -18.11 9.99
CA GLU A 95 -0.80 -19.24 10.37
C GLU A 95 -2.30 -18.88 10.28
N VAL A 96 -2.67 -17.68 10.74
CA VAL A 96 -4.09 -17.30 10.87
C VAL A 96 -4.66 -16.60 9.64
N ALA A 97 -3.85 -15.81 8.93
CA ALA A 97 -4.28 -15.00 7.79
C ALA A 97 -4.96 -15.81 6.67
N PRO A 98 -4.51 -17.02 6.30
CA PRO A 98 -5.18 -17.81 5.26
C PRO A 98 -6.64 -18.14 5.59
N SER A 99 -6.93 -18.49 6.85
CA SER A 99 -8.29 -18.79 7.29
C SER A 99 -9.18 -17.55 7.29
N LEU A 100 -8.64 -16.41 7.74
CA LEU A 100 -9.32 -15.13 7.77
C LEU A 100 -9.61 -14.60 6.36
N GLY A 101 -8.61 -14.69 5.47
CA GLY A 101 -8.70 -14.29 4.08
C GLY A 101 -9.68 -15.15 3.29
N ARG A 102 -9.68 -16.47 3.50
CA ARG A 102 -10.71 -17.35 2.92
C ARG A 102 -12.11 -16.95 3.36
N GLY A 103 -12.34 -16.73 4.65
CA GLY A 103 -13.67 -16.31 5.14
C GLY A 103 -14.11 -14.95 4.57
N LEU A 104 -13.17 -14.01 4.37
CA LEU A 104 -13.44 -12.75 3.68
C LEU A 104 -13.81 -12.97 2.21
N ALA A 105 -13.05 -13.83 1.52
CA ALA A 105 -13.30 -14.14 0.11
C ALA A 105 -14.64 -14.86 -0.09
N GLU A 106 -15.04 -15.76 0.80
CA GLU A 106 -16.36 -16.41 0.78
C GLU A 106 -17.49 -15.36 0.81
N HIS A 107 -17.39 -14.36 1.68
CA HIS A 107 -18.34 -13.24 1.69
C HIS A 107 -18.34 -12.41 0.39
N VAL A 108 -17.19 -12.28 -0.29
CA VAL A 108 -17.12 -11.63 -1.61
C VAL A 108 -17.81 -12.50 -2.67
N LEU A 109 -17.57 -13.81 -2.67
CA LEU A 109 -18.18 -14.75 -3.61
C LEU A 109 -19.71 -14.82 -3.46
N GLU A 110 -20.23 -14.70 -2.24
CA GLU A 110 -21.68 -14.55 -1.97
C GLU A 110 -22.29 -13.34 -2.69
N ARG A 111 -21.49 -12.32 -3.03
CA ARG A 111 -21.88 -11.13 -3.80
C ARG A 111 -21.55 -11.25 -5.29
N GLY A 112 -21.07 -12.40 -5.74
CA GLY A 112 -20.55 -12.63 -7.08
C GLY A 112 -21.51 -12.23 -8.20
N GLU A 113 -22.80 -12.56 -8.08
CA GLU A 113 -23.81 -12.17 -9.09
C GLU A 113 -23.94 -10.66 -9.25
N ALA A 114 -24.00 -9.92 -8.14
CA ALA A 114 -24.10 -8.45 -8.16
C ALA A 114 -22.82 -7.81 -8.71
N ILE A 115 -21.66 -8.33 -8.31
CA ILE A 115 -20.36 -7.89 -8.82
C ILE A 115 -20.28 -8.11 -10.34
N HIS A 116 -20.61 -9.31 -10.80
CA HIS A 116 -20.60 -9.66 -12.22
C HIS A 116 -21.58 -8.81 -13.04
N ALA A 117 -22.81 -8.62 -12.57
CA ALA A 117 -23.79 -7.76 -13.24
C ALA A 117 -23.31 -6.31 -13.39
N ALA A 118 -22.56 -5.80 -12.40
CA ALA A 118 -21.94 -4.48 -12.50
C ALA A 118 -20.79 -4.48 -13.52
N LEU A 119 -19.87 -5.45 -13.44
CA LEU A 119 -18.74 -5.58 -14.34
C LEU A 119 -19.14 -5.76 -15.82
N ASP A 120 -20.25 -6.45 -16.09
CA ASP A 120 -20.74 -6.70 -17.45
C ASP A 120 -21.18 -5.42 -18.20
N ARG A 121 -21.35 -4.29 -17.47
CA ARG A 121 -21.60 -2.97 -18.06
C ARG A 121 -20.32 -2.20 -18.39
N LEU A 122 -19.14 -2.74 -18.08
CA LEU A 122 -17.87 -2.09 -18.42
C LEU A 122 -17.52 -2.31 -19.89
N PRO A 123 -16.87 -1.34 -20.56
CA PRO A 123 -16.45 -1.48 -21.95
C PRO A 123 -15.48 -2.66 -22.14
N GLY A 124 -15.79 -3.57 -23.07
CA GLY A 124 -14.93 -4.71 -23.35
C GLY A 124 -15.09 -5.89 -22.38
N ALA A 125 -16.05 -5.85 -21.46
CA ALA A 125 -16.29 -6.90 -20.47
C ALA A 125 -16.77 -8.23 -21.09
N GLU A 126 -17.18 -8.24 -22.36
CA GLU A 126 -17.46 -9.45 -23.13
C GLU A 126 -16.22 -10.33 -23.34
N SER A 127 -15.02 -9.75 -23.28
CA SER A 127 -13.76 -10.48 -23.28
C SER A 127 -13.48 -11.06 -21.89
N PRO A 128 -13.36 -12.39 -21.73
CA PRO A 128 -13.06 -13.01 -20.44
C PRO A 128 -11.78 -12.47 -19.79
N VAL A 129 -10.76 -12.17 -20.61
CA VAL A 129 -9.49 -11.59 -20.15
C VAL A 129 -9.71 -10.19 -19.58
N ARG A 130 -10.43 -9.33 -20.31
CA ARG A 130 -10.71 -7.96 -19.86
C ARG A 130 -11.59 -7.97 -18.60
N ARG A 131 -12.57 -8.85 -18.55
CA ARG A 131 -13.43 -9.05 -17.38
C ARG A 131 -12.62 -9.43 -16.14
N ALA A 132 -11.74 -10.42 -16.26
CA ALA A 132 -10.86 -10.85 -15.16
C ALA A 132 -9.94 -9.71 -14.67
N GLN A 133 -9.41 -8.89 -15.60
CA GLN A 133 -8.63 -7.70 -15.26
C GLN A 133 -9.46 -6.65 -14.52
N TYR A 134 -10.71 -6.39 -14.96
CA TYR A 134 -11.61 -5.49 -14.24
C TYR A 134 -11.94 -6.04 -12.85
N THR A 135 -12.23 -7.33 -12.70
CA THR A 135 -12.47 -7.93 -11.39
C THR A 135 -11.26 -7.74 -10.48
N PHE A 136 -10.04 -8.02 -10.96
CA PHE A 136 -8.84 -7.87 -10.14
C PHE A 136 -8.58 -6.42 -9.72
N ALA A 137 -8.75 -5.45 -10.63
CA ALA A 137 -8.57 -4.03 -10.32
C ALA A 137 -9.66 -3.49 -9.38
N THR A 138 -10.91 -3.89 -9.56
CA THR A 138 -12.06 -3.31 -8.83
C THR A 138 -12.39 -4.05 -7.54
N VAL A 139 -12.36 -5.39 -7.52
CA VAL A 139 -12.58 -6.20 -6.33
C VAL A 139 -11.32 -6.21 -5.49
N GLY A 140 -10.18 -6.59 -6.07
CA GLY A 140 -8.94 -6.79 -5.32
C GLY A 140 -8.29 -5.50 -4.83
N CYS A 141 -8.09 -4.53 -5.72
CA CYS A 141 -7.47 -3.26 -5.33
C CYS A 141 -8.51 -2.25 -4.80
N ALA A 142 -9.44 -1.79 -5.65
CA ALA A 142 -10.35 -0.73 -5.23
C ALA A 142 -11.27 -1.15 -4.07
N GLY A 143 -11.68 -2.43 -4.02
CA GLY A 143 -12.60 -2.97 -3.02
C GLY A 143 -11.98 -3.52 -1.76
N LEU A 144 -10.97 -4.37 -1.85
CA LEU A 144 -10.38 -5.00 -0.67
C LEU A 144 -9.24 -4.17 -0.05
N ASP A 145 -8.39 -3.56 -0.87
CA ASP A 145 -7.34 -2.66 -0.37
C ASP A 145 -7.95 -1.31 0.06
N TRP A 146 -8.28 -0.42 -0.88
CA TRP A 146 -8.68 0.95 -0.51
C TRP A 146 -10.07 1.03 0.12
N GLY A 147 -11.08 0.46 -0.52
CA GLY A 147 -12.46 0.47 -0.02
C GLY A 147 -12.66 -0.37 1.24
N GLY A 148 -11.84 -1.42 1.41
CA GLY A 148 -11.86 -2.29 2.57
C GLY A 148 -11.36 -1.55 3.80
N ILE A 149 -10.21 -0.87 3.70
CA ILE A 149 -9.70 0.00 4.76
C ILE A 149 -10.72 1.09 5.10
N ALA A 150 -11.24 1.80 4.11
CA ALA A 150 -12.24 2.86 4.34
C ALA A 150 -13.52 2.33 5.02
N THR A 151 -13.95 1.12 4.67
CA THR A 151 -15.09 0.45 5.30
C THR A 151 -14.78 0.11 6.76
N LEU A 152 -13.63 -0.47 7.05
CA LEU A 152 -13.20 -0.76 8.42
C LEU A 152 -13.02 0.50 9.25
N GLN A 153 -12.57 1.61 8.67
CA GLN A 153 -12.45 2.91 9.34
C GLN A 153 -13.82 3.44 9.77
N ARG A 154 -14.78 3.42 8.84
CA ARG A 154 -16.17 3.85 9.10
C ARG A 154 -16.87 3.00 10.16
N LEU A 155 -16.51 1.72 10.27
CA LEU A 155 -16.98 0.82 11.32
C LEU A 155 -16.23 0.98 12.66
N GLY A 156 -15.19 1.82 12.70
CA GLY A 156 -14.39 2.07 13.90
C GLY A 156 -13.38 0.96 14.23
N TYR A 157 -13.08 0.05 13.29
CA TYR A 157 -12.17 -1.06 13.52
C TYR A 157 -10.71 -0.73 13.22
N VAL A 158 -10.44 0.13 12.24
CA VAL A 158 -9.08 0.59 11.94
C VAL A 158 -8.97 2.10 12.08
N SER A 159 -7.77 2.57 12.44
CA SER A 159 -7.49 3.99 12.58
C SER A 159 -6.98 4.58 11.25
N PRO A 160 -7.34 5.83 10.91
CA PRO A 160 -6.83 6.54 9.73
C PRO A 160 -5.36 6.95 9.86
N GLY A 161 -4.73 6.63 11.00
CA GLY A 161 -3.38 7.05 11.32
C GLY A 161 -3.34 8.44 11.91
N ARG A 162 -2.12 8.88 12.20
CA ARG A 162 -1.85 10.12 12.90
C ARG A 162 -1.52 11.23 11.90
N GLU A 163 -2.04 12.42 12.15
CA GLU A 163 -1.65 13.62 11.40
C GLU A 163 -0.33 14.19 11.93
N TYR A 164 0.59 14.47 11.01
CA TYR A 164 1.91 15.04 11.24
C TYR A 164 1.90 16.55 10.93
N PRO A 165 2.81 17.33 11.54
CA PRO A 165 2.84 18.79 11.37
C PRO A 165 2.98 19.29 9.93
N ASP A 166 3.49 18.46 9.02
CA ASP A 166 3.63 18.78 7.60
C ASP A 166 2.38 18.46 6.76
N GLY A 167 1.28 18.07 7.41
CA GLY A 167 0.03 17.67 6.77
C GLY A 167 -0.01 16.20 6.34
N GLY A 168 1.06 15.43 6.55
CA GLY A 168 1.05 13.98 6.34
C GLY A 168 0.07 13.29 7.29
N ARG A 169 -0.64 12.27 6.83
CA ARG A 169 -1.50 11.42 7.66
C ARG A 169 -1.33 9.96 7.27
N TYR A 170 -0.77 9.16 8.19
CA TYR A 170 -0.54 7.75 7.93
C TYR A 170 -0.42 6.92 9.23
N VAL A 171 -0.59 5.60 9.08
CA VAL A 171 -0.19 4.58 10.06
C VAL A 171 1.22 4.12 9.73
N LEU A 172 2.13 4.22 10.70
CA LEU A 172 3.48 3.66 10.57
C LEU A 172 3.44 2.16 10.89
N ILE A 173 4.01 1.35 9.99
CA ILE A 173 4.14 -0.10 10.19
C ILE A 173 5.57 -0.56 9.89
N ALA A 174 6.01 -1.60 10.59
CA ALA A 174 7.25 -2.29 10.24
C ALA A 174 7.15 -3.80 10.45
N GLU A 175 7.93 -4.53 9.68
CA GLU A 175 8.09 -5.98 9.77
C GLU A 175 9.57 -6.30 9.89
N GLU A 176 9.95 -7.27 10.73
CA GLU A 176 11.27 -7.88 10.61
C GLU A 176 11.40 -8.57 9.24
N ARG A 177 12.51 -8.30 8.55
CA ARG A 177 12.72 -8.87 7.21
C ARG A 177 12.80 -10.39 7.30
N ARG A 178 12.03 -11.04 6.43
CA ARG A 178 12.06 -12.49 6.20
C ARG A 178 12.94 -12.79 4.99
N GLU A 179 13.61 -13.94 5.01
CA GLU A 179 14.33 -14.46 3.83
C GLU A 179 13.38 -14.95 2.74
N VAL A 180 12.18 -15.37 3.12
CA VAL A 180 11.16 -15.89 2.21
C VAL A 180 10.33 -14.75 1.64
N VAL A 181 10.39 -14.59 0.33
CA VAL A 181 9.49 -13.71 -0.42
C VAL A 181 8.23 -14.50 -0.77
N ARG A 182 7.08 -14.06 -0.26
CA ARG A 182 5.78 -14.67 -0.54
C ARG A 182 5.28 -14.26 -1.92
N ALA A 183 5.01 -15.25 -2.77
CA ALA A 183 4.38 -15.02 -4.07
C ALA A 183 2.86 -15.09 -3.96
N LYS A 184 2.17 -14.33 -4.82
CA LYS A 184 0.70 -14.19 -4.82
C LYS A 184 0.12 -13.50 -3.58
N ASP A 185 0.93 -12.82 -2.79
CA ASP A 185 0.47 -11.90 -1.74
C ASP A 185 0.00 -10.59 -2.40
N TYR A 186 -1.18 -10.60 -2.99
CA TYR A 186 -1.73 -9.49 -3.75
C TYR A 186 -2.21 -8.35 -2.84
N CYS A 187 -1.28 -7.52 -2.38
CA CYS A 187 -1.56 -6.36 -1.54
C CYS A 187 -0.80 -5.07 -1.89
N GLY A 188 0.13 -5.12 -2.84
CA GLY A 188 0.96 -3.99 -3.19
C GLY A 188 0.31 -3.10 -4.23
N SER A 189 -0.14 -1.89 -3.86
CA SER A 189 -0.67 -0.89 -4.78
C SER A 189 0.29 0.28 -4.97
N HIS A 190 0.65 0.61 -6.22
CA HIS A 190 1.45 1.80 -6.55
C HIS A 190 0.70 2.69 -7.51
N THR A 191 0.66 3.99 -7.21
CA THR A 191 -0.10 4.97 -8.00
C THR A 191 0.75 6.19 -8.36
N GLY A 192 0.72 6.58 -9.63
CA GLY A 192 1.36 7.78 -10.16
C GLY A 192 0.33 8.71 -10.78
N CYS A 193 0.33 9.98 -10.39
CA CYS A 193 -0.75 10.92 -10.69
C CYS A 193 -0.27 12.09 -11.57
N GLY A 194 -0.98 12.31 -12.67
CA GLY A 194 -1.12 13.61 -13.33
C GLY A 194 -2.27 14.43 -12.73
N ASP A 195 -2.63 15.56 -13.37
CA ASP A 195 -3.84 16.32 -12.98
C ASP A 195 -5.13 15.69 -13.51
N ARG A 196 -5.04 15.01 -14.65
CA ARG A 196 -6.17 14.45 -15.39
C ARG A 196 -6.18 12.94 -15.43
N TYR A 197 -5.02 12.30 -15.34
CA TYR A 197 -4.90 10.85 -15.39
C TYR A 197 -4.05 10.29 -14.28
N VAL A 198 -4.35 9.06 -13.91
CA VAL A 198 -3.67 8.33 -12.85
C VAL A 198 -3.35 6.94 -13.37
N PHE A 199 -2.10 6.53 -13.20
CA PHE A 199 -1.63 5.19 -13.52
C PHE A 199 -1.50 4.41 -12.22
N THR A 200 -2.02 3.19 -12.21
CA THR A 200 -1.94 2.33 -11.03
C THR A 200 -1.45 0.95 -11.43
N SER A 201 -0.69 0.32 -10.54
CA SER A 201 -0.48 -1.12 -10.54
C SER A 201 -0.85 -1.73 -9.21
N PHE A 202 -1.33 -2.97 -9.27
CA PHE A 202 -1.65 -3.76 -8.10
C PHE A 202 -1.20 -5.20 -8.30
N GLY A 203 -0.70 -5.82 -7.23
CA GLY A 203 -0.15 -7.16 -7.29
C GLY A 203 0.71 -7.49 -6.08
N ASP A 204 1.58 -8.47 -6.24
CA ASP A 204 2.51 -8.86 -5.19
C ASP A 204 3.84 -8.10 -5.25
N HIS A 205 4.71 -8.43 -4.30
CA HIS A 205 6.08 -7.92 -4.20
C HIS A 205 7.10 -9.05 -4.39
N SER A 206 6.75 -10.10 -5.15
CA SER A 206 7.62 -11.27 -5.31
C SER A 206 8.89 -11.01 -6.13
N GLY A 207 8.95 -9.85 -6.77
CA GLY A 207 10.06 -9.35 -7.56
C GLY A 207 9.90 -7.85 -7.85
N PRO A 208 10.83 -7.21 -8.58
CA PRO A 208 10.67 -5.83 -9.01
C PRO A 208 9.42 -5.67 -9.87
N ARG A 209 8.81 -4.49 -9.78
CA ARG A 209 7.76 -4.06 -10.70
C ARG A 209 8.28 -2.96 -11.60
N TYR A 210 7.87 -2.96 -12.87
CA TYR A 210 8.28 -2.00 -13.89
C TYR A 210 7.07 -1.36 -14.57
N CYS A 211 5.95 -1.15 -13.86
CA CYS A 211 4.88 -0.32 -14.40
C CYS A 211 5.27 1.16 -14.37
N LEU A 212 4.46 2.02 -14.98
CA LEU A 212 4.81 3.43 -15.12
C LEU A 212 5.08 4.14 -13.76
N PRO A 213 4.22 3.99 -12.72
CA PRO A 213 4.52 4.46 -11.36
C PRO A 213 5.88 4.00 -10.82
N ASP A 214 6.22 2.72 -10.95
CA ASP A 214 7.48 2.18 -10.41
C ASP A 214 8.71 2.84 -11.04
N LEU A 215 8.67 3.06 -12.36
CA LEU A 215 9.77 3.66 -13.08
C LEU A 215 9.94 5.14 -12.69
N PHE A 216 8.85 5.88 -12.53
CA PHE A 216 8.93 7.29 -12.18
C PHE A 216 9.34 7.48 -10.72
N PHE A 217 8.92 6.61 -9.80
CA PHE A 217 9.45 6.60 -8.43
C PHE A 217 10.97 6.37 -8.40
N ARG A 218 11.50 5.51 -9.28
CA ARG A 218 12.96 5.32 -9.40
C ARG A 218 13.67 6.57 -9.92
N VAL A 219 13.06 7.31 -10.85
CA VAL A 219 13.58 8.59 -11.33
C VAL A 219 13.58 9.63 -10.22
N GLU A 220 12.46 9.79 -9.50
CA GLU A 220 12.36 10.69 -8.34
C GLU A 220 13.42 10.35 -7.29
N TRP A 221 13.59 9.06 -7.00
CA TRP A 221 14.60 8.59 -6.06
C TRP A 221 16.03 8.89 -6.52
N ALA A 222 16.34 8.65 -7.80
CA ALA A 222 17.65 8.95 -8.36
C ALA A 222 17.95 10.46 -8.32
N VAL A 223 16.95 11.29 -8.60
CA VAL A 223 17.05 12.75 -8.52
C VAL A 223 17.24 13.20 -7.08
N GLY A 224 16.47 12.67 -6.13
CA GLY A 224 16.58 13.01 -4.71
C GLY A 224 17.91 12.57 -4.06
N LYS A 225 18.59 11.57 -4.66
CA LYS A 225 19.91 11.11 -4.20
C LYS A 225 21.09 11.79 -4.87
N ALA A 226 20.87 12.54 -5.94
CA ALA A 226 21.95 13.20 -6.64
C ALA A 226 22.53 14.35 -5.79
N GLU A 227 23.83 14.59 -5.95
CA GLU A 227 24.53 15.68 -5.27
C GLU A 227 24.23 17.01 -5.97
N TRP A 228 23.14 17.65 -5.56
CA TRP A 228 22.80 19.00 -5.99
C TRP A 228 23.47 20.05 -5.09
N PRO A 229 23.79 21.25 -5.61
CA PRO A 229 24.02 22.41 -4.76
C PRO A 229 22.85 22.57 -3.76
N PRO A 230 23.10 22.72 -2.44
CA PRO A 230 22.04 22.72 -1.42
C PRO A 230 20.90 23.71 -1.71
N GLU A 231 21.21 24.85 -2.30
CA GLU A 231 20.27 25.89 -2.69
C GLU A 231 19.38 25.52 -3.88
N LEU A 232 19.76 24.51 -4.68
CA LEU A 232 19.02 24.05 -5.85
C LEU A 232 18.30 22.71 -5.64
N ALA A 233 18.70 21.91 -4.65
CA ALA A 233 18.21 20.54 -4.46
C ALA A 233 16.66 20.44 -4.45
N ALA A 234 16.00 21.31 -3.70
CA ALA A 234 14.54 21.36 -3.63
C ALA A 234 13.91 21.79 -4.97
N ALA A 235 14.49 22.78 -5.65
CA ALA A 235 13.99 23.28 -6.93
C ALA A 235 14.10 22.24 -8.04
N VAL A 236 15.22 21.52 -8.12
CA VAL A 236 15.42 20.45 -9.11
C VAL A 236 14.40 19.33 -8.91
N THR A 237 14.21 18.89 -7.67
CA THR A 237 13.21 17.86 -7.32
C THR A 237 11.82 18.30 -7.74
N ALA A 238 11.44 19.55 -7.47
CA ALA A 238 10.14 20.10 -7.85
C ALA A 238 9.94 20.18 -9.37
N VAL A 239 10.97 20.57 -10.13
CA VAL A 239 10.91 20.62 -11.61
C VAL A 239 10.72 19.22 -12.20
N VAL A 240 11.43 18.22 -11.69
CA VAL A 240 11.28 16.83 -12.14
C VAL A 240 9.88 16.31 -11.84
N ALA A 241 9.39 16.48 -10.62
CA ALA A 241 8.06 16.04 -10.21
C ALA A 241 6.97 16.69 -11.09
N HIS A 242 7.10 17.99 -11.41
CA HIS A 242 6.19 18.69 -12.32
C HIS A 242 6.23 18.13 -13.75
N GLY A 243 7.43 17.83 -14.26
CA GLY A 243 7.59 17.19 -15.57
C GLY A 243 6.93 15.81 -15.64
N GLN A 244 7.09 15.00 -14.59
CA GLN A 244 6.46 13.68 -14.50
C GLN A 244 4.94 13.76 -14.44
N LYS A 245 4.39 14.72 -13.68
CA LYS A 245 2.96 14.98 -13.61
C LYS A 245 2.34 15.27 -14.99
N LYS A 246 3.00 16.11 -15.79
CA LYS A 246 2.60 16.37 -17.18
C LYS A 246 2.67 15.12 -18.05
N LEU A 247 3.73 14.32 -17.88
CA LEU A 247 3.93 13.11 -18.66
C LEU A 247 2.84 12.06 -18.35
N TYR A 248 2.42 11.91 -17.09
CA TYR A 248 1.25 11.08 -16.76
C TYR A 248 0.01 11.53 -17.53
N ASP A 249 -0.27 12.83 -17.60
CA ASP A 249 -1.43 13.33 -18.32
C ASP A 249 -1.35 13.12 -19.84
N GLU A 250 -0.15 13.28 -20.41
CA GLU A 250 0.06 13.06 -21.84
C GLU A 250 -0.10 11.60 -22.22
N LEU A 251 0.50 10.69 -21.46
CA LEU A 251 0.39 9.25 -21.67
C LEU A 251 -1.03 8.76 -21.38
N GLY A 252 -1.67 9.28 -20.34
CA GLY A 252 -3.05 8.95 -19.98
C GLY A 252 -4.04 9.35 -21.08
N ALA A 253 -3.87 10.54 -21.67
CA ALA A 253 -4.69 10.98 -22.80
C ALA A 253 -4.51 10.07 -24.04
N MET A 254 -3.32 9.51 -24.26
CA MET A 254 -3.10 8.51 -25.31
C MET A 254 -3.88 7.23 -25.03
N MET A 255 -3.84 6.75 -23.78
CA MET A 255 -4.51 5.54 -23.35
C MET A 255 -6.04 5.65 -23.38
N ALA A 256 -6.58 6.82 -23.04
CA ALA A 256 -8.02 7.08 -23.06
C ALA A 256 -8.57 7.45 -24.45
N GLY A 257 -7.74 7.45 -25.50
CA GLY A 257 -8.16 7.81 -26.86
C GLY A 257 -8.36 9.32 -27.10
N GLY A 258 -8.00 10.17 -26.13
CA GLY A 258 -8.06 11.62 -26.26
C GLY A 258 -6.97 12.21 -27.18
N ARG A 259 -5.93 11.45 -27.48
CA ARG A 259 -4.93 11.78 -28.51
C ARG A 259 -4.30 10.50 -29.10
N PRO A 260 -3.81 10.52 -30.35
CA PRO A 260 -3.07 9.39 -30.90
C PRO A 260 -1.75 9.14 -30.15
N ALA A 261 -1.45 7.88 -29.86
CA ALA A 261 -0.12 7.48 -29.39
C ALA A 261 0.86 7.47 -30.58
N THR A 262 1.88 8.33 -30.55
CA THR A 262 2.89 8.42 -31.62
C THR A 262 4.31 8.50 -31.08
N GLY A 263 5.28 8.22 -31.96
CA GLY A 263 6.71 8.42 -31.67
C GLY A 263 7.22 7.67 -30.42
N PRO A 264 8.14 8.28 -29.66
CA PRO A 264 8.75 7.67 -28.47
C PRO A 264 7.74 7.30 -27.37
N CYS A 265 6.65 8.05 -27.22
CA CYS A 265 5.63 7.76 -26.19
C CYS A 265 4.87 6.46 -26.51
N ARG A 266 4.53 6.23 -27.79
CA ARG A 266 3.92 4.96 -28.23
C ARG A 266 4.85 3.78 -27.97
N GLU A 267 6.12 3.92 -28.36
CA GLU A 267 7.11 2.86 -28.14
C GLU A 267 7.30 2.56 -26.66
N PHE A 268 7.36 3.61 -25.83
CA PHE A 268 7.48 3.47 -24.39
C PHE A 268 6.29 2.71 -23.79
N LEU A 269 5.05 3.14 -24.08
CA LEU A 269 3.84 2.45 -23.60
C LEU A 269 3.74 1.00 -24.09
N ALA A 270 4.14 0.72 -25.34
CA ALA A 270 4.16 -0.64 -25.88
C ALA A 270 5.18 -1.53 -25.16
N ARG A 271 6.39 -1.02 -24.90
CA ARG A 271 7.44 -1.74 -24.14
C ARG A 271 7.02 -2.03 -22.70
N LEU A 272 6.20 -1.18 -22.10
CA LEU A 272 5.63 -1.39 -20.77
C LEU A 272 4.40 -2.32 -20.77
N GLY A 273 3.92 -2.77 -21.93
CA GLY A 273 2.74 -3.62 -22.04
C GLY A 273 1.41 -2.89 -21.88
N TYR A 274 1.38 -1.55 -22.00
CA TYR A 274 0.14 -0.78 -21.95
C TYR A 274 -0.58 -0.76 -23.30
N LEU A 275 0.15 -0.84 -24.42
CA LEU A 275 -0.40 -0.76 -25.78
C LEU A 275 0.06 -1.94 -26.65
N ALA A 276 -0.84 -2.45 -27.49
CA ALA A 276 -0.53 -3.27 -28.66
C ALA A 276 -1.28 -2.73 -29.87
N ASP A 277 -0.60 -2.55 -31.00
CA ASP A 277 -1.18 -2.06 -32.26
C ASP A 277 -1.99 -0.75 -32.12
N GLY A 278 -1.62 0.09 -31.14
CA GLY A 278 -2.30 1.35 -30.85
C GLY A 278 -3.55 1.23 -29.96
N ALA A 279 -3.93 0.03 -29.56
CA ALA A 279 -5.03 -0.23 -28.63
C ALA A 279 -4.54 -0.52 -27.19
N PRO A 280 -5.26 -0.07 -26.15
CA PRO A 280 -4.97 -0.41 -24.76
C PRO A 280 -5.04 -1.91 -24.45
N LEU A 281 -3.95 -2.47 -23.93
CA LEU A 281 -3.92 -3.82 -23.36
C LEU A 281 -4.38 -3.84 -21.90
N VAL A 282 -4.28 -2.72 -21.20
CA VAL A 282 -4.70 -2.56 -19.81
C VAL A 282 -6.09 -1.95 -19.68
N PRO A 283 -6.81 -2.15 -18.56
CA PRO A 283 -8.05 -1.45 -18.30
C PRO A 283 -7.85 0.07 -18.35
N VAL A 284 -8.83 0.77 -18.91
CA VAL A 284 -8.92 2.23 -18.90
C VAL A 284 -10.24 2.64 -18.28
N PHE A 285 -10.18 3.30 -17.13
CA PHE A 285 -11.34 3.77 -16.39
C PHE A 285 -11.60 5.25 -16.69
N THR A 286 -12.72 5.53 -17.34
CA THR A 286 -13.19 6.88 -17.64
C THR A 286 -14.42 7.22 -16.80
N ALA A 287 -14.93 8.45 -16.91
CA ALA A 287 -16.18 8.87 -16.28
C ALA A 287 -17.35 7.89 -16.52
N ALA A 288 -17.43 7.27 -17.70
CA ALA A 288 -18.49 6.29 -18.03
C ALA A 288 -18.40 5.00 -17.19
N THR A 289 -17.21 4.66 -16.69
CA THR A 289 -16.98 3.44 -15.89
C THR A 289 -17.25 3.63 -14.40
N VAL A 290 -17.40 4.87 -13.93
CA VAL A 290 -17.52 5.19 -12.50
C VAL A 290 -18.71 4.48 -11.85
N GLY A 291 -19.88 4.51 -12.48
CA GLY A 291 -21.10 3.89 -11.94
C GLY A 291 -20.93 2.39 -11.69
N PRO A 292 -20.64 1.60 -12.74
CA PRO A 292 -20.38 0.16 -12.60
C PRO A 292 -19.28 -0.20 -11.59
N VAL A 293 -18.17 0.56 -11.56
CA VAL A 293 -17.13 0.32 -10.56
C VAL A 293 -17.63 0.63 -9.15
N ARG A 294 -18.32 1.75 -8.94
CA ARG A 294 -18.85 2.09 -7.61
C ARG A 294 -19.80 1.02 -7.10
N GLU A 295 -20.65 0.46 -7.95
CA GLU A 295 -21.54 -0.65 -7.60
C GLU A 295 -20.76 -1.92 -7.23
N THR A 296 -19.71 -2.25 -7.99
CA THR A 296 -18.81 -3.39 -7.69
C THR A 296 -18.16 -3.20 -6.32
N VAL A 297 -17.57 -2.03 -6.08
CA VAL A 297 -16.87 -1.74 -4.84
C VAL A 297 -17.83 -1.67 -3.65
N ALA A 298 -19.06 -1.16 -3.83
CA ALA A 298 -20.09 -1.17 -2.80
C ALA A 298 -20.50 -2.60 -2.40
N ALA A 299 -20.59 -3.54 -3.36
CA ALA A 299 -20.84 -4.94 -3.07
C ALA A 299 -19.70 -5.57 -2.23
N VAL A 300 -18.44 -5.24 -2.55
CA VAL A 300 -17.28 -5.67 -1.77
C VAL A 300 -17.29 -5.03 -0.37
N ALA A 301 -17.63 -3.75 -0.25
CA ALA A 301 -17.73 -3.09 1.05
C ALA A 301 -18.80 -3.74 1.96
N GLN A 302 -19.91 -4.24 1.39
CA GLN A 302 -20.90 -5.01 2.16
C GLN A 302 -20.31 -6.35 2.64
N ALA A 303 -19.55 -7.05 1.81
CA ALA A 303 -18.85 -8.27 2.18
C ALA A 303 -17.83 -8.02 3.31
N VAL A 304 -17.00 -6.97 3.18
CA VAL A 304 -16.03 -6.55 4.20
C VAL A 304 -16.75 -6.22 5.52
N ALA A 305 -17.86 -5.48 5.47
CA ALA A 305 -18.61 -5.13 6.68
C ALA A 305 -19.17 -6.38 7.40
N GLN A 306 -19.75 -7.32 6.65
CA GLN A 306 -20.30 -8.57 7.20
C GLN A 306 -19.21 -9.46 7.79
N TRP A 307 -18.09 -9.58 7.08
CA TRP A 307 -16.91 -10.29 7.60
C TRP A 307 -16.39 -9.64 8.88
N ALA A 308 -16.29 -8.31 8.90
CA ALA A 308 -15.71 -7.57 10.01
C ALA A 308 -16.55 -7.67 11.28
N GLU A 309 -17.88 -7.53 11.17
CA GLU A 309 -18.82 -7.64 12.29
C GLU A 309 -18.70 -8.99 13.01
N ARG A 310 -18.47 -10.08 12.26
CA ARG A 310 -18.34 -11.44 12.81
C ARG A 310 -16.95 -11.75 13.32
N THR A 311 -15.92 -11.24 12.65
CA THR A 311 -14.55 -11.71 12.80
C THR A 311 -13.72 -10.80 13.70
N VAL A 312 -13.81 -9.48 13.51
CA VAL A 312 -12.94 -8.52 14.23
C VAL A 312 -13.09 -8.58 15.74
N PRO A 313 -14.29 -8.71 16.34
CA PRO A 313 -14.43 -8.86 17.79
C PRO A 313 -13.67 -10.07 18.36
N ARG A 314 -13.48 -11.12 17.55
CA ARG A 314 -12.82 -12.38 17.94
C ARG A 314 -11.32 -12.36 17.65
N LEU A 315 -10.83 -11.45 16.79
CA LEU A 315 -9.40 -11.31 16.52
C LEU A 315 -8.59 -10.99 17.79
N GLY A 316 -9.21 -10.32 18.77
CA GLY A 316 -8.59 -10.07 20.07
C GLY A 316 -8.27 -11.35 20.87
N GLU A 317 -8.95 -12.46 20.59
CA GLU A 317 -8.69 -13.77 21.20
C GLU A 317 -7.58 -14.53 20.46
N VAL A 318 -7.42 -14.27 19.15
CA VAL A 318 -6.50 -14.97 18.25
C VAL A 318 -5.11 -14.32 18.22
N LEU A 319 -5.03 -13.01 18.43
CA LEU A 319 -3.80 -12.22 18.29
C LEU A 319 -3.18 -11.67 19.61
N PRO A 320 -3.51 -12.12 20.83
CA PRO A 320 -3.01 -11.48 22.06
C PRO A 320 -1.50 -11.62 22.23
N GLY A 321 -0.88 -12.61 21.59
CA GLY A 321 0.56 -12.84 21.64
C GLY A 321 1.38 -11.83 20.84
N LEU A 322 0.76 -11.10 19.91
CA LEU A 322 1.49 -10.20 19.03
C LEU A 322 2.20 -9.10 19.83
N THR A 323 3.47 -8.86 19.53
CA THR A 323 4.28 -7.79 20.14
C THR A 323 3.55 -6.45 20.24
N PRO A 324 2.97 -5.88 19.16
CA PRO A 324 2.30 -4.59 19.28
C PRO A 324 1.06 -4.63 20.21
N VAL A 325 0.38 -5.78 20.33
CA VAL A 325 -0.72 -5.96 21.29
C VAL A 325 -0.19 -5.94 22.72
N ARG A 326 0.89 -6.68 22.99
CA ARG A 326 1.54 -6.73 24.32
C ARG A 326 2.08 -5.36 24.77
N LEU A 327 2.48 -4.52 23.82
CA LEU A 327 3.02 -3.18 24.07
C LEU A 327 1.95 -2.07 24.11
N GLY A 328 0.66 -2.45 24.00
CA GLY A 328 -0.44 -1.49 24.08
C GLY A 328 -0.53 -0.53 22.90
N VAL A 329 -0.01 -0.93 21.73
CA VAL A 329 -0.21 -0.15 20.49
C VAL A 329 -1.70 -0.14 20.14
N ASP A 330 -2.16 0.98 19.58
CA ASP A 330 -3.55 1.14 19.15
C ASP A 330 -4.04 -0.05 18.30
N ARG A 331 -5.16 -0.64 18.71
CA ARG A 331 -5.73 -1.81 18.04
C ARG A 331 -6.11 -1.52 16.59
N GLY A 332 -6.54 -0.29 16.31
CA GLY A 332 -6.86 0.16 14.96
C GLY A 332 -5.63 0.21 14.06
N HIS A 333 -4.45 0.58 14.57
CA HIS A 333 -3.18 0.49 13.83
C HIS A 333 -2.78 -0.96 13.57
N ILE A 334 -2.92 -1.83 14.57
CA ILE A 334 -2.56 -3.25 14.45
C ILE A 334 -3.45 -3.92 13.40
N LEU A 335 -4.76 -3.70 13.44
CA LEU A 335 -5.67 -4.27 12.45
C LEU A 335 -5.42 -3.69 11.06
N ASN A 336 -5.06 -2.41 10.93
CA ASN A 336 -4.70 -1.83 9.63
C ASN A 336 -3.46 -2.53 9.03
N HIS A 337 -2.47 -2.84 9.86
CA HIS A 337 -1.30 -3.62 9.45
C HIS A 337 -1.68 -5.06 9.05
N ILE A 338 -2.43 -5.77 9.89
CA ILE A 338 -2.80 -7.17 9.65
C ILE A 338 -3.78 -7.33 8.48
N TRP A 339 -4.60 -6.30 8.21
CA TRP A 339 -5.52 -6.26 7.07
C TRP A 339 -4.80 -6.59 5.76
N HIS A 340 -3.58 -6.08 5.56
CA HIS A 340 -2.77 -6.34 4.36
C HIS A 340 -2.44 -7.80 4.12
N PHE A 341 -2.32 -8.60 5.19
CA PHE A 341 -2.16 -10.05 5.09
C PHE A 341 -3.50 -10.73 4.82
N ILE A 342 -4.57 -10.31 5.49
CA ILE A 342 -5.91 -10.90 5.35
C ILE A 342 -6.43 -10.71 3.92
N PHE A 343 -6.35 -9.49 3.39
CA PHE A 343 -6.87 -9.25 2.04
C PHE A 343 -5.94 -9.73 0.94
N ALA A 344 -4.62 -9.84 1.18
CA ALA A 344 -3.72 -10.55 0.27
C ALA A 344 -4.16 -12.02 0.11
N GLU A 345 -4.47 -12.69 1.22
CA GLU A 345 -4.97 -14.06 1.24
C GLU A 345 -6.34 -14.18 0.56
N ALA A 346 -7.24 -13.23 0.81
CA ALA A 346 -8.54 -13.18 0.14
C ALA A 346 -8.37 -13.03 -1.39
N ASN A 347 -7.48 -12.13 -1.83
CA ASN A 347 -7.16 -11.95 -3.23
C ASN A 347 -6.56 -13.21 -3.85
N ARG A 348 -5.62 -13.86 -3.16
CA ARG A 348 -5.06 -15.13 -3.63
C ARG A 348 -6.15 -16.19 -3.82
N PHE A 349 -7.01 -16.36 -2.83
CA PHE A 349 -8.11 -17.32 -2.89
C PHE A 349 -9.09 -17.03 -4.03
N LEU A 350 -9.53 -15.77 -4.19
CA LEU A 350 -10.41 -15.37 -5.29
C LEU A 350 -9.77 -15.61 -6.68
N ALA A 351 -8.46 -15.43 -6.80
CA ALA A 351 -7.74 -15.74 -8.03
C ALA A 351 -7.64 -17.25 -8.28
N GLU A 352 -7.36 -18.06 -7.26
CA GLU A 352 -7.28 -19.53 -7.34
C GLU A 352 -8.63 -20.17 -7.69
N GLU A 353 -9.74 -19.61 -7.20
CA GLU A 353 -11.10 -20.02 -7.56
C GLU A 353 -11.53 -19.53 -8.97
N GLY A 354 -10.66 -18.80 -9.68
CA GLY A 354 -10.95 -18.28 -11.01
C GLY A 354 -11.96 -17.14 -11.06
N PHE A 355 -12.30 -16.54 -9.90
CA PHE A 355 -13.21 -15.41 -9.83
C PHE A 355 -12.61 -14.13 -10.42
N MET A 356 -11.29 -13.97 -10.29
CA MET A 356 -10.54 -12.85 -10.86
C MET A 356 -9.21 -13.29 -11.47
N LEU A 357 -8.51 -12.34 -12.10
CA LEU A 357 -7.20 -12.60 -12.69
C LEU A 357 -6.20 -13.12 -11.65
N ASP A 358 -5.43 -14.14 -12.02
CA ASP A 358 -4.18 -14.55 -11.35
C ASP A 358 -3.00 -14.08 -12.23
N PRO A 359 -2.35 -12.94 -11.92
CA PRO A 359 -1.32 -12.40 -12.80
C PRO A 359 -0.08 -13.30 -12.88
N GLU A 360 0.40 -13.51 -14.10
CA GLU A 360 1.69 -14.17 -14.34
C GLU A 360 2.86 -13.25 -13.97
N PRO A 361 4.04 -13.80 -13.61
CA PRO A 361 5.17 -12.98 -13.27
C PRO A 361 5.70 -12.32 -14.54
N GLY A 362 6.07 -11.05 -14.46
CA GLY A 362 6.64 -10.34 -15.60
C GLY A 362 8.04 -10.90 -15.99
N PRO A 363 8.51 -10.59 -17.21
CA PRO A 363 9.81 -11.07 -17.69
C PRO A 363 10.97 -10.56 -16.81
N GLY A 364 12.04 -11.35 -16.69
CA GLY A 364 13.23 -10.95 -15.93
C GLY A 364 13.07 -11.01 -14.41
N GLY A 365 12.20 -11.91 -13.91
CA GLY A 365 11.99 -12.12 -12.47
C GLY A 365 11.15 -11.04 -11.80
N GLN A 366 10.30 -10.34 -12.57
CA GLN A 366 9.38 -9.35 -12.00
C GLN A 366 8.32 -10.01 -11.13
N GLY A 367 7.74 -9.20 -10.24
CA GLY A 367 6.54 -9.59 -9.47
C GLY A 367 5.32 -9.80 -10.36
N ARG A 368 4.24 -10.26 -9.75
CA ARG A 368 2.93 -10.50 -10.38
C ARG A 368 2.07 -9.28 -10.19
N TYR A 369 1.65 -8.62 -11.26
CA TYR A 369 0.82 -7.43 -11.15
C TYR A 369 -0.02 -7.16 -12.39
N LEU A 370 -1.10 -6.41 -12.19
CA LEU A 370 -1.89 -5.78 -13.24
C LEU A 370 -1.69 -4.27 -13.16
N ALA A 371 -1.57 -3.61 -14.30
CA ALA A 371 -1.60 -2.16 -14.41
C ALA A 371 -2.91 -1.68 -15.07
N TRP A 372 -3.30 -0.44 -14.79
CA TRP A 372 -4.40 0.25 -15.47
C TRP A 372 -4.22 1.77 -15.45
N VAL A 373 -5.09 2.44 -16.20
CA VAL A 373 -5.17 3.90 -16.27
C VAL A 373 -6.56 4.35 -15.87
N ALA A 374 -6.67 5.43 -15.11
CA ALA A 374 -7.93 6.05 -14.76
C ALA A 374 -7.89 7.56 -14.98
N GLU A 375 -9.01 8.16 -15.36
CA GLU A 375 -9.19 9.61 -15.23
C GLU A 375 -9.13 10.01 -13.75
N ALA A 376 -8.51 11.14 -13.40
CA ALA A 376 -8.39 11.58 -12.01
C ALA A 376 -9.75 11.78 -11.32
N GLY A 377 -10.80 12.07 -12.09
CA GLY A 377 -12.19 12.11 -11.60
C GLY A 377 -12.71 10.77 -11.10
N PHE A 378 -12.19 9.64 -11.60
CA PHE A 378 -12.61 8.29 -11.22
C PHE A 378 -12.40 8.04 -9.73
N TYR A 379 -11.17 8.24 -9.22
CA TYR A 379 -10.88 7.98 -7.81
C TYR A 379 -11.59 8.95 -6.87
N ARG A 380 -11.77 10.21 -7.28
CA ARG A 380 -12.57 11.17 -6.51
C ARG A 380 -14.02 10.74 -6.41
N ALA A 381 -14.59 10.24 -7.50
CA ALA A 381 -15.99 9.79 -7.54
C ALA A 381 -16.24 8.45 -6.83
N LEU A 382 -15.20 7.77 -6.36
CA LEU A 382 -15.34 6.54 -5.61
C LEU A 382 -15.50 6.78 -4.10
N ASP A 383 -15.43 8.02 -3.61
CA ASP A 383 -15.78 8.45 -2.23
C ASP A 383 -15.14 7.61 -1.10
N TRP A 384 -13.94 7.06 -1.32
CA TRP A 384 -13.22 6.29 -0.29
C TRP A 384 -12.40 7.16 0.66
N VAL A 385 -12.38 8.48 0.48
CA VAL A 385 -11.55 9.40 1.25
C VAL A 385 -12.28 10.73 1.45
N GLU A 386 -12.95 10.89 2.59
CA GLU A 386 -13.00 12.24 3.18
C GLU A 386 -11.56 12.57 3.60
N GLY A 387 -10.88 13.46 2.87
CA GLY A 387 -9.59 14.03 3.25
C GLY A 387 -8.37 13.66 2.39
N ARG A 388 -8.39 13.99 1.10
CA ARG A 388 -7.16 14.36 0.38
C ARG A 388 -7.08 15.87 0.23
#